data_AF-A0A3P7DU05-F1
#
_entry.id   AF-A0A3P7DU05-F1
#
_cell.length_a   1.000
_cell.length_b   1.000
_cell.length_c   1.000
_cell.angle_alpha   90.00
_cell.angle_beta   90.00
_cell.angle_gamma   90.00
#
_symmetry.space_group_name_H-M   'P 1'
#
loop_
_entity.id
_entity.type
_entity.pdbx_description
1 polymer ?
#
loop_
_entity_poly.entity_id
_entity_poly.type
_entity_poly.pdbx_seq_one_letter_code
_entity_poly.pdbx_strand_id
1 'polypeptide(L)'
;MGSDPSLESDQFFSDDMLIVLDEITRRLKREVRVNLIVEKINCGEDEQLKCLQYSLHESFHWLIINDPKNGDIIYEIATKLNHNKAVIEASLLNVLSQYSTHDLTVYCSKEADKEVGFIRRLSNEELVEKQRKSKVTKFKNPILRSPLELNLIEPLILERRSFDEQLNWHQLKRLNESALDDAINKDRLTFILFLNIENIISKHTFYLWAEASKTLILRHSAVIFAALACHEFNELCDDYVTKPSDYHTIFAFKQNNIFGKTKELRDVNYYIDWVQLLILSPAQEIHSDDELKQIKAGKLELFDEIKSAITVGIFDDRNGNEAKIFMQMAENLKGRYHFVYLIKKSHSNTIYTIRVLEKRKRIDFTGIYEIQELTNFVVRSSLPTVIDISNGFTSDILTHQMQPLILFIDNGNGVEKLKFTKLCAKSPYIICTTIILNSSKSKIVNEMINSLQSNDDSKRLIIFLREKIYALDIKNSLESGDLLQLIALATINKPTSLNLNV
;
A
#
# COMPACT_ATOMS: atom_id res chain seq x y z
N MET A 1 -6.33 45.43 11.80
CA MET A 1 -7.00 45.70 10.51
C MET A 1 -7.88 44.50 10.22
N GLY A 2 -9.11 44.75 9.77
CA GLY A 2 -10.29 43.90 9.95
C GLY A 2 -10.14 42.45 9.52
N SER A 3 -10.80 41.56 10.25
CA SER A 3 -11.10 40.22 9.77
C SER A 3 -11.79 40.35 8.41
N ASP A 4 -11.32 39.58 7.44
CA ASP A 4 -11.92 39.55 6.12
C ASP A 4 -13.37 39.05 6.30
N PRO A 5 -14.40 39.86 5.98
CA PRO A 5 -15.79 39.46 6.18
C PRO A 5 -16.13 38.15 5.45
N SER A 6 -15.35 37.80 4.41
CA SER A 6 -15.50 36.55 3.67
C SER A 6 -15.10 35.32 4.50
N LEU A 7 -14.00 35.38 5.25
CA LEU A 7 -13.49 34.25 6.05
C LEU A 7 -14.40 33.91 7.23
N GLU A 8 -14.94 34.92 7.92
CA GLU A 8 -15.92 34.69 8.99
C GLU A 8 -17.19 34.04 8.41
N SER A 9 -17.67 34.51 7.25
CA SER A 9 -18.85 33.94 6.58
C SER A 9 -18.66 32.47 6.18
N ASP A 10 -17.47 32.08 5.71
CA ASP A 10 -17.18 30.71 5.30
C ASP A 10 -17.07 29.76 6.50
N GLN A 11 -16.49 30.23 7.60
CA GLN A 11 -16.41 29.45 8.84
C GLN A 11 -17.82 29.22 9.42
N PHE A 12 -18.64 30.28 9.52
CA PHE A 12 -20.02 30.17 9.98
C PHE A 12 -20.83 29.21 9.09
N PHE A 13 -20.66 29.29 7.77
CA PHE A 13 -21.32 28.37 6.85
C PHE A 13 -20.83 26.93 7.03
N SER A 14 -19.52 26.69 7.18
CA SER A 14 -19.00 25.34 7.44
C SER A 14 -19.52 24.76 8.75
N ASP A 15 -19.68 25.58 9.78
CA ASP A 15 -20.18 25.13 11.07
C ASP A 15 -21.69 24.83 11.00
N ASP A 16 -22.46 25.66 10.30
CA ASP A 16 -23.88 25.39 10.00
C ASP A 16 -24.07 24.11 9.20
N MET A 17 -23.23 23.86 8.18
CA MET A 17 -23.23 22.62 7.40
C MET A 17 -23.04 21.37 8.27
N LEU A 18 -22.12 21.43 9.25
CA LEU A 18 -21.83 20.31 10.14
C LEU A 18 -22.95 20.05 11.14
N ILE A 19 -23.52 21.13 11.70
CA ILE A 19 -24.68 21.03 12.59
C ILE A 19 -25.83 20.35 11.85
N VAL A 20 -26.13 20.79 10.62
CA VAL A 20 -27.21 20.22 9.82
C VAL A 20 -26.90 18.77 9.41
N LEU A 21 -25.67 18.45 9.03
CA LEU A 21 -25.26 17.07 8.71
C LEU A 21 -25.42 16.13 9.91
N ASP A 22 -25.04 16.56 11.10
CA ASP A 22 -25.20 15.77 12.33
C ASP A 22 -26.68 15.58 12.68
N GLU A 23 -27.51 16.62 12.54
CA GLU A 23 -28.95 16.53 12.73
C GLU A 23 -29.63 15.60 11.72
N ILE A 24 -29.27 15.68 10.44
CA ILE A 24 -29.74 14.77 9.38
C ILE A 24 -29.30 13.34 9.69
N THR A 25 -28.03 13.14 10.04
CA THR A 25 -27.48 11.81 10.34
C THR A 25 -28.23 11.16 11.50
N ARG A 26 -28.44 11.89 12.60
CA ARG A 26 -29.22 11.41 13.75
C ARG A 26 -30.66 11.08 13.38
N ARG A 27 -31.30 11.94 12.57
CA ARG A 27 -32.69 11.78 12.15
C ARG A 27 -32.88 10.60 11.21
N LEU A 28 -32.08 10.49 10.15
CA LEU A 28 -32.13 9.41 9.19
C LEU A 28 -31.78 8.05 9.82
N LYS A 29 -30.82 8.02 10.75
CA LYS A 29 -30.53 6.83 11.54
C LYS A 29 -31.74 6.37 12.36
N ARG A 30 -32.48 7.31 12.95
CA ARG A 30 -33.67 7.03 13.76
C ARG A 30 -34.87 6.60 12.92
N GLU A 31 -35.13 7.27 11.80
CA GLU A 31 -36.40 7.17 11.08
C GLU A 31 -36.37 6.17 9.93
N VAL A 32 -35.23 6.02 9.24
CA VAL A 32 -35.06 5.10 8.10
C VAL A 32 -33.88 4.13 8.24
N ARG A 33 -33.20 4.14 9.40
CA ARG A 33 -32.02 3.30 9.68
C ARG A 33 -30.87 3.50 8.68
N VAL A 34 -30.76 4.69 8.09
CA VAL A 34 -29.62 5.04 7.27
C VAL A 34 -28.48 5.47 8.19
N ASN A 35 -27.35 4.76 8.14
CA ASN A 35 -26.13 5.12 8.84
C ASN A 35 -25.23 5.93 7.91
N LEU A 36 -25.08 7.23 8.20
CA LEU A 36 -24.12 8.09 7.53
C LEU A 36 -22.86 8.21 8.39
N ILE A 37 -21.69 8.01 7.78
CA ILE A 37 -20.39 8.30 8.38
C ILE A 37 -19.92 9.61 7.76
N VAL A 38 -19.76 10.65 8.57
CA VAL A 38 -19.40 11.99 8.12
C VAL A 38 -17.99 12.33 8.60
N GLU A 39 -17.11 12.72 7.67
CA GLU A 39 -15.75 13.20 7.95
C GLU A 39 -15.66 14.69 7.59
N LYS A 40 -15.26 15.55 8.55
CA LYS A 40 -14.96 16.96 8.28
C LYS A 40 -13.52 17.10 7.78
N ILE A 41 -13.35 17.73 6.62
CA ILE A 41 -12.05 18.08 6.06
C ILE A 41 -11.96 19.60 6.03
N ASN A 42 -11.11 20.18 6.88
CA ASN A 42 -10.84 21.62 6.88
C ASN A 42 -9.49 21.89 6.21
N CYS A 43 -9.49 22.56 5.06
CA CYS A 43 -8.27 22.91 4.35
C CYS A 43 -7.60 24.21 4.85
N GLY A 44 -8.19 24.90 5.83
CA GLY A 44 -7.64 26.12 6.42
C GLY A 44 -6.80 25.91 7.68
N GLU A 45 -7.03 24.83 8.43
CA GLU A 45 -6.39 24.60 9.74
C GLU A 45 -5.16 23.69 9.66
N ASP A 46 -5.14 22.70 8.76
CA ASP A 46 -4.06 21.72 8.64
C ASP A 46 -3.88 21.25 7.18
N GLU A 47 -2.64 20.93 6.78
CA GLU A 47 -2.30 20.36 5.45
C GLU A 47 -2.81 18.92 5.29
N GLN A 48 -4.13 18.74 5.30
CA GLN A 48 -4.74 17.44 5.07
C GLN A 48 -4.43 16.94 3.64
N LEU A 49 -4.06 15.66 3.49
CA LEU A 49 -3.67 15.05 2.22
C LEU A 49 -4.70 15.27 1.09
N LYS A 50 -6.00 15.24 1.42
CA LYS A 50 -7.09 15.51 0.46
C LYS A 50 -7.07 16.97 -0.03
N CYS A 51 -6.72 17.94 0.82
CA CYS A 51 -6.59 19.35 0.45
C CYS A 51 -5.42 19.62 -0.50
N LEU A 52 -4.34 18.83 -0.41
CA LEU A 52 -3.17 18.97 -1.29
C LEU A 52 -3.45 18.56 -2.74
N GLN A 53 -4.54 17.84 -3.01
CA GLN A 53 -4.91 17.40 -4.35
C GLN A 53 -5.42 18.55 -5.24
N TYR A 54 -5.99 19.60 -4.63
CA TYR A 54 -6.69 20.67 -5.33
C TYR A 54 -5.95 22.02 -5.23
N SER A 55 -5.93 22.77 -6.32
CA SER A 55 -5.46 24.15 -6.40
C SER A 55 -6.63 25.06 -6.07
N LEU A 56 -6.59 25.66 -4.88
CA LEU A 56 -7.71 26.38 -4.31
C LEU A 56 -7.42 27.88 -4.46
N HIS A 57 -7.96 28.48 -5.53
CA HIS A 57 -7.85 29.92 -5.76
C HIS A 57 -8.92 30.73 -5.03
N GLU A 58 -10.04 30.08 -4.68
CA GLU A 58 -11.21 30.66 -4.03
C GLU A 58 -11.67 29.74 -2.89
N SER A 59 -12.35 30.29 -1.89
CA SER A 59 -13.05 29.50 -0.86
C SER A 59 -14.05 28.53 -1.49
N PHE A 60 -14.16 27.34 -0.93
CA PHE A 60 -15.00 26.28 -1.47
C PHE A 60 -15.52 25.37 -0.35
N HIS A 61 -16.71 24.82 -0.55
CA HIS A 61 -17.26 23.76 0.29
C HIS A 61 -17.73 22.63 -0.61
N TRP A 62 -17.11 21.47 -0.46
CA TRP A 62 -17.46 20.28 -1.23
C TRP A 62 -17.99 19.18 -0.32
N LEU A 63 -18.97 18.46 -0.83
CA LEU A 63 -19.45 17.21 -0.27
C LEU A 63 -18.94 16.07 -1.14
N ILE A 64 -18.15 15.18 -0.54
CA ILE A 64 -17.65 13.98 -1.21
C ILE A 64 -18.49 12.80 -0.73
N ILE A 65 -19.13 12.11 -1.68
CA ILE A 65 -19.90 10.90 -1.41
C ILE A 65 -19.12 9.72 -1.98
N ASN A 66 -18.72 8.79 -1.12
CA ASN A 66 -18.14 7.54 -1.56
C ASN A 66 -19.28 6.60 -2.01
N ASP A 67 -19.46 6.46 -3.32
CA ASP A 67 -20.39 5.48 -3.88
C ASP A 67 -19.64 4.18 -4.17
N PRO A 68 -20.01 3.03 -3.55
CA PRO A 68 -19.37 1.75 -3.81
C PRO A 68 -19.35 1.34 -5.28
N LYS A 69 -20.32 1.81 -6.08
CA LYS A 69 -20.43 1.45 -7.51
C LYS A 69 -19.64 2.38 -8.42
N ASN A 70 -19.69 3.68 -8.15
CA ASN A 70 -19.16 4.72 -9.05
C ASN A 70 -17.86 5.38 -8.56
N GLY A 71 -17.41 5.06 -7.34
CA GLY A 71 -16.30 5.73 -6.67
C GLY A 71 -16.71 7.05 -6.01
N ASP A 72 -15.73 7.87 -5.66
CA ASP A 72 -15.97 9.16 -5.01
C ASP A 72 -16.63 10.15 -5.98
N ILE A 73 -17.82 10.63 -5.62
CA ILE A 73 -18.55 11.66 -6.37
C ILE A 73 -18.51 12.96 -5.56
N ILE A 74 -18.13 14.04 -6.23
CA ILE A 74 -17.88 15.33 -5.59
C ILE A 74 -18.97 16.33 -5.99
N TYR A 75 -19.60 16.93 -4.99
CA TYR A 75 -20.60 17.98 -5.12
C TYR A 75 -20.07 19.29 -4.56
N GLU A 76 -20.37 20.39 -5.24
CA GLU A 76 -20.12 21.76 -4.80
C GLU A 76 -21.35 22.32 -4.10
N ILE A 77 -21.13 22.88 -2.91
CA ILE A 77 -22.15 23.54 -2.09
C ILE A 77 -21.78 25.02 -1.95
N ALA A 78 -22.39 25.87 -2.77
CA ALA A 78 -22.10 27.30 -2.74
C ALA A 78 -22.79 27.98 -1.55
N THR A 79 -22.02 28.64 -0.69
CA THR A 79 -22.49 29.45 0.46
C THR A 79 -23.55 30.46 0.04
N LYS A 80 -23.38 31.10 -1.13
CA LYS A 80 -24.31 32.11 -1.67
C LYS A 80 -25.72 31.59 -1.93
N LEU A 81 -25.85 30.31 -2.31
CA LEU A 81 -27.14 29.71 -2.64
C LEU A 81 -27.74 28.98 -1.43
N ASN A 82 -26.91 28.52 -0.49
CA ASN A 82 -27.30 27.77 0.70
C ASN A 82 -27.20 28.63 1.96
N HIS A 83 -27.79 29.83 1.92
CA HIS A 83 -27.54 30.90 2.88
C HIS A 83 -28.09 30.66 4.31
N ASN A 84 -28.83 29.59 4.56
CA ASN A 84 -29.37 29.26 5.88
C ASN A 84 -29.48 27.74 6.09
N LYS A 85 -29.64 27.32 7.36
CA LYS A 85 -29.71 25.90 7.77
C LYS A 85 -30.82 25.10 7.08
N ALA A 86 -31.99 25.70 6.86
CA ALA A 86 -33.12 25.00 6.22
C ALA A 86 -32.82 24.70 4.74
N VAL A 87 -32.20 25.64 4.02
CA VAL A 87 -31.77 25.45 2.62
C VAL A 87 -30.63 24.41 2.54
N ILE A 88 -29.66 24.48 3.46
CA ILE A 88 -28.60 23.48 3.59
C ILE A 88 -29.19 22.08 3.80
N GLU A 89 -30.16 21.96 4.69
CA GLU A 89 -30.82 20.69 4.99
C GLU A 89 -31.50 20.10 3.76
N ALA A 90 -32.30 20.92 3.06
CA ALA A 90 -32.95 20.52 1.82
C ALA A 90 -31.94 20.08 0.75
N SER A 91 -30.80 20.79 0.62
CA SER A 91 -29.72 20.44 -0.31
C SER A 91 -29.11 19.07 -0.02
N LEU A 92 -28.77 18.84 1.24
CA LEU A 92 -28.11 17.61 1.68
C LEU A 92 -29.04 16.40 1.52
N LEU A 93 -30.29 16.52 1.96
CA LEU A 93 -31.28 15.44 1.80
C LEU A 93 -31.56 15.13 0.32
N ASN A 94 -31.62 16.16 -0.53
CA ASN A 94 -31.78 15.96 -1.98
C ASN A 94 -30.63 15.16 -2.60
N VAL A 95 -29.37 15.45 -2.23
CA VAL A 95 -28.24 14.64 -2.73
C VAL A 95 -28.25 13.25 -2.16
N LEU A 96 -28.41 13.10 -0.84
CA LEU A 96 -28.42 11.79 -0.20
C LEU A 96 -29.53 10.89 -0.76
N SER A 97 -30.66 11.46 -1.17
CA SER A 97 -31.75 10.74 -1.85
C SER A 97 -31.32 10.10 -3.17
N GLN A 98 -30.34 10.66 -3.88
CA GLN A 98 -29.81 10.08 -5.14
C GLN A 98 -29.01 8.79 -4.90
N TYR A 99 -28.56 8.57 -3.67
CA TYR A 99 -27.77 7.40 -3.24
C TYR A 99 -28.55 6.44 -2.34
N SER A 100 -29.82 6.77 -2.08
CA SER A 100 -30.75 5.97 -1.31
C SER A 100 -31.81 5.38 -2.23
N THR A 101 -32.34 4.22 -1.87
CA THR A 101 -33.52 3.63 -2.55
C THR A 101 -34.80 4.40 -2.25
N HIS A 102 -34.82 5.15 -1.15
CA HIS A 102 -35.95 5.96 -0.71
C HIS A 102 -35.62 7.43 -0.86
N ASP A 103 -36.62 8.21 -1.28
CA ASP A 103 -36.54 9.66 -1.24
C ASP A 103 -36.42 10.12 0.22
N LEU A 104 -35.25 10.66 0.57
CA LEU A 104 -34.93 11.12 1.91
C LEU A 104 -35.43 12.55 2.15
N THR A 105 -35.86 13.28 1.11
CA THR A 105 -36.43 14.63 1.26
C THR A 105 -37.75 14.63 2.04
N VAL A 106 -38.45 13.49 2.11
CA VAL A 106 -39.65 13.30 2.96
C VAL A 106 -39.34 13.51 4.45
N TYR A 107 -38.08 13.41 4.87
CA TYR A 107 -37.63 13.62 6.25
C TYR A 107 -37.11 15.04 6.52
N CYS A 108 -37.33 15.97 5.59
CA CYS A 108 -37.06 17.39 5.79
C CYS A 108 -37.75 17.92 7.06
N SER A 109 -37.10 18.88 7.73
CA SER A 109 -37.72 19.68 8.78
C SER A 109 -38.85 20.51 8.16
N LYS A 110 -39.77 21.01 9.00
CA LYS A 110 -40.90 21.85 8.52
C LYS A 110 -40.42 23.14 7.87
N GLU A 111 -39.25 23.61 8.29
CA GLU A 111 -38.55 24.75 7.74
C GLU A 111 -37.90 24.40 6.40
N ALA A 112 -37.17 23.28 6.31
CA ALA A 112 -36.50 22.83 5.09
C ALA A 112 -37.46 22.38 3.97
N ASP A 113 -38.62 21.83 4.33
CA ASP A 113 -39.66 21.39 3.37
C ASP A 113 -40.23 22.54 2.52
N LYS A 114 -40.06 23.79 2.98
CA LYS A 114 -40.48 25.00 2.26
C LYS A 114 -39.38 25.63 1.42
N GLU A 115 -38.16 25.12 1.52
CA GLU A 115 -36.97 25.68 0.90
C GLU A 115 -36.50 24.81 -0.26
N VAL A 116 -35.79 25.41 -1.22
CA VAL A 116 -35.15 24.66 -2.31
C VAL A 116 -33.64 24.74 -2.13
N GLY A 117 -33.05 23.60 -1.83
CA GLY A 117 -31.60 23.43 -1.72
C GLY A 117 -30.89 23.43 -3.07
N PHE A 118 -29.74 24.11 -3.16
CA PHE A 118 -28.88 24.15 -4.34
C PHE A 118 -27.56 23.41 -4.12
N ILE A 119 -27.36 22.36 -4.89
CA ILE A 119 -26.15 21.53 -4.83
C ILE A 119 -25.83 20.99 -6.21
N ARG A 120 -24.55 21.11 -6.61
CA ARG A 120 -24.14 20.88 -7.99
C ARG A 120 -23.07 19.80 -8.04
N ARG A 121 -23.28 18.75 -8.82
CA ARG A 121 -22.23 17.75 -9.08
C ARG A 121 -21.13 18.38 -9.94
N LEU A 122 -19.86 18.21 -9.53
CA LEU A 122 -18.72 18.62 -10.34
C LEU A 122 -18.43 17.57 -11.42
N SER A 123 -18.14 18.03 -12.64
CA SER A 123 -17.70 17.15 -13.72
C SER A 123 -16.25 16.73 -13.53
N ASN A 124 -15.84 15.63 -14.17
CA ASN A 124 -14.44 15.20 -14.17
C ASN A 124 -13.52 16.27 -14.77
N GLU A 125 -14.00 17.03 -15.75
CA GLU A 125 -13.25 18.12 -16.39
C GLU A 125 -13.00 19.27 -15.42
N GLU A 126 -14.04 19.70 -14.69
CA GLU A 126 -13.93 20.75 -13.66
C GLU A 126 -13.01 20.32 -12.51
N LEU A 127 -13.07 19.05 -12.11
CA LEU A 127 -12.18 18.51 -11.08
C LEU A 127 -10.72 18.53 -11.54
N VAL A 128 -10.44 18.19 -12.79
CA VAL A 128 -9.09 18.26 -13.37
C VAL A 128 -8.59 19.71 -13.44
N GLU A 129 -9.44 20.66 -13.79
CA GLU A 129 -9.08 22.09 -13.78
C GLU A 129 -8.73 22.59 -12.37
N LYS A 130 -9.44 22.08 -11.36
CA LYS A 130 -9.20 22.40 -9.95
C LYS A 130 -8.07 21.58 -9.33
N GLN A 131 -7.48 20.59 -10.00
CA GLN A 131 -6.33 19.83 -9.45
C GLN A 131 -5.04 20.67 -9.49
N ARG A 132 -4.19 20.54 -8.46
CA ARG A 132 -2.85 21.15 -8.52
C ARG A 132 -2.09 20.57 -9.71
N LYS A 133 -1.73 21.41 -10.69
CA LYS A 133 -0.79 21.04 -11.75
C LYS A 133 0.54 20.68 -11.09
N SER A 134 0.75 19.39 -10.82
CA SER A 134 1.98 18.94 -10.17
C SER A 134 3.15 19.34 -11.07
N LYS A 135 4.13 20.09 -10.55
CA LYS A 135 5.39 20.33 -11.25
C LYS A 135 5.92 18.95 -11.66
N VAL A 136 5.92 18.68 -12.96
CA VAL A 136 6.22 17.38 -13.54
C VAL A 136 7.72 17.13 -13.38
N THR A 137 8.15 16.60 -12.23
CA THR A 137 9.42 15.91 -12.14
C THR A 137 9.29 14.59 -12.91
N LYS A 138 10.13 14.47 -13.94
CA LYS A 138 10.22 13.39 -14.91
C LYS A 138 10.14 12.01 -14.23
N PHE A 139 9.24 11.16 -14.74
CA PHE A 139 8.97 9.78 -14.30
C PHE A 139 8.67 9.60 -12.80
N LYS A 140 7.48 10.05 -12.37
CA LYS A 140 6.91 9.63 -11.08
C LYS A 140 6.65 8.12 -11.09
N ASN A 141 7.36 7.44 -10.19
CA ASN A 141 6.92 6.30 -9.39
C ASN A 141 6.65 4.97 -10.12
N PRO A 142 7.60 4.02 -10.13
CA PRO A 142 7.31 2.69 -10.67
C PRO A 142 6.83 1.70 -9.59
N ILE A 143 7.52 1.60 -8.45
CA ILE A 143 7.33 0.47 -7.52
C ILE A 143 7.05 1.00 -6.12
N LEU A 144 5.81 0.86 -5.66
CA LEU A 144 5.40 1.18 -4.29
C LEU A 144 5.56 0.00 -3.33
N ARG A 145 6.24 -1.09 -3.74
CA ARG A 145 6.41 -2.32 -2.96
C ARG A 145 7.67 -2.26 -2.08
N SER A 146 7.59 -2.88 -0.92
CA SER A 146 8.73 -3.13 -0.05
C SER A 146 9.46 -4.42 -0.46
N PRO A 147 10.69 -4.65 0.03
CA PRO A 147 11.40 -5.91 -0.20
C PRO A 147 10.65 -7.16 0.30
N LEU A 148 9.76 -7.01 1.28
CA LEU A 148 8.89 -8.08 1.78
C LEU A 148 7.82 -8.50 0.76
N GLU A 149 7.42 -7.56 -0.11
CA GLU A 149 6.31 -7.64 -1.06
C GLU A 149 6.77 -7.85 -2.51
N LEU A 150 7.95 -8.45 -2.75
CA LEU A 150 8.47 -8.67 -4.11
C LEU A 150 7.98 -9.97 -4.78
N ASN A 151 7.52 -10.94 -3.98
CA ASN A 151 7.12 -12.27 -4.44
C ASN A 151 5.69 -12.60 -4.02
N LEU A 152 4.78 -11.64 -4.15
CA LEU A 152 3.38 -11.86 -3.79
C LEU A 152 2.69 -12.77 -4.81
N ILE A 153 1.74 -13.56 -4.34
CA ILE A 153 0.88 -14.44 -5.14
C ILE A 153 -0.34 -13.67 -5.57
N GLU A 154 -0.61 -13.63 -6.87
CA GLU A 154 -1.85 -13.08 -7.40
C GLU A 154 -3.06 -13.92 -6.98
N PRO A 155 -4.10 -13.33 -6.36
CA PRO A 155 -5.29 -14.06 -5.93
C PRO A 155 -5.94 -14.88 -7.05
N LEU A 156 -5.96 -14.35 -8.28
CA LEU A 156 -6.52 -15.01 -9.47
C LEU A 156 -5.84 -16.35 -9.79
N ILE A 157 -4.58 -16.54 -9.41
CA ILE A 157 -3.86 -17.81 -9.60
C ILE A 157 -4.38 -18.86 -8.62
N LEU A 158 -4.73 -18.45 -7.40
CA LEU A 158 -5.24 -19.33 -6.36
C LEU A 158 -6.70 -19.75 -6.63
N GLU A 159 -7.48 -18.90 -7.28
CA GLU A 159 -8.85 -19.23 -7.72
C GLU A 159 -8.92 -20.47 -8.64
N ARG A 160 -7.82 -20.76 -9.35
CA ARG A 160 -7.72 -21.90 -10.26
C ARG A 160 -7.19 -23.18 -9.59
N ARG A 161 -6.83 -23.13 -8.31
CA ARG A 161 -6.29 -24.29 -7.59
C ARG A 161 -7.42 -25.04 -6.87
N SER A 162 -7.35 -26.37 -6.88
CA SER A 162 -8.04 -27.18 -5.88
C SER A 162 -7.27 -27.10 -4.55
N PHE A 163 -8.00 -27.01 -3.45
CA PHE A 163 -7.44 -27.01 -2.11
C PHE A 163 -8.06 -28.17 -1.34
N ASP A 164 -7.31 -29.28 -1.23
CA ASP A 164 -7.78 -30.55 -0.67
C ASP A 164 -7.39 -30.73 0.81
N GLU A 165 -6.70 -29.77 1.41
CA GLU A 165 -6.24 -29.86 2.79
C GLU A 165 -7.37 -29.57 3.79
N GLN A 166 -7.44 -30.40 4.84
CA GLN A 166 -8.38 -30.20 5.93
C GLN A 166 -8.00 -28.96 6.76
N LEU A 167 -9.00 -28.21 7.22
CA LEU A 167 -8.79 -27.03 8.05
C LEU A 167 -8.18 -27.43 9.41
N ASN A 168 -6.90 -27.11 9.59
CA ASN A 168 -6.20 -27.25 10.86
C ASN A 168 -5.97 -25.86 11.48
N TRP A 169 -6.54 -25.64 12.66
CA TRP A 169 -6.40 -24.36 13.37
C TRP A 169 -5.04 -24.20 14.04
N HIS A 170 -4.30 -25.30 14.24
CA HIS A 170 -3.04 -25.32 14.96
C HIS A 170 -3.14 -24.60 16.31
N GLN A 171 -2.49 -23.44 16.47
CA GLN A 171 -2.51 -22.65 17.70
C GLN A 171 -3.42 -21.41 17.58
N LEU A 172 -4.03 -21.14 16.41
CA LEU A 172 -4.94 -20.02 16.25
C LEU A 172 -6.14 -20.16 17.17
N LYS A 173 -6.46 -19.07 17.87
CA LYS A 173 -7.69 -18.97 18.63
C LYS A 173 -8.88 -18.86 17.69
N ARG A 174 -9.85 -19.77 17.83
CA ARG A 174 -11.16 -19.65 17.19
C ARG A 174 -12.02 -18.65 17.96
N LEU A 175 -12.48 -17.59 17.30
CA LEU A 175 -13.36 -16.59 17.89
C LEU A 175 -14.82 -16.91 17.57
N ASN A 176 -15.68 -16.51 18.50
CA ASN A 176 -17.13 -16.37 18.35
C ASN A 176 -17.49 -14.91 18.68
N GLU A 177 -18.76 -14.54 18.63
CA GLU A 177 -19.27 -13.20 18.94
C GLU A 177 -18.71 -12.63 20.26
N SER A 178 -18.97 -13.30 21.39
CA SER A 178 -18.49 -12.85 22.71
C SER A 178 -16.97 -12.72 22.80
N ALA A 179 -16.23 -13.63 22.15
CA ALA A 179 -14.78 -13.65 22.20
C ALA A 179 -14.15 -12.61 21.26
N LEU A 180 -14.86 -12.18 20.21
CA LEU A 180 -14.42 -11.15 19.28
C LEU A 180 -14.41 -9.79 19.98
N ASP A 181 -15.54 -9.38 20.56
CA ASP A 181 -15.66 -8.11 21.28
C ASP A 181 -14.63 -8.01 22.40
N ASP A 182 -14.47 -9.08 23.18
CA ASP A 182 -13.45 -9.17 24.23
C ASP A 182 -12.02 -9.08 23.70
N ALA A 183 -11.75 -9.53 22.48
CA ALA A 183 -10.41 -9.53 21.91
C ALA A 183 -10.04 -8.17 21.30
N ILE A 184 -10.99 -7.48 20.66
CA ILE A 184 -10.74 -6.19 20.00
C ILE A 184 -10.81 -5.00 20.98
N ASN A 185 -11.63 -5.08 22.03
CA ASN A 185 -11.79 -3.99 23.00
C ASN A 185 -10.65 -3.91 24.02
N LYS A 186 -9.81 -4.94 24.13
CA LYS A 186 -8.64 -4.93 25.02
C LYS A 186 -7.52 -4.04 24.45
N ASP A 187 -6.70 -3.48 25.34
CA ASP A 187 -5.50 -2.71 24.97
C ASP A 187 -4.33 -3.59 24.43
N ARG A 188 -4.65 -4.80 23.95
CA ARG A 188 -3.66 -5.74 23.40
C ARG A 188 -3.83 -5.78 21.90
N LEU A 189 -2.71 -5.99 21.19
CA LEU A 189 -2.77 -6.26 19.76
C LEU A 189 -3.43 -7.61 19.52
N THR A 190 -4.44 -7.59 18.65
CA THR A 190 -5.23 -8.76 18.28
C THR A 190 -5.25 -8.90 16.77
N PHE A 191 -4.75 -10.00 16.25
CA PHE A 191 -4.71 -10.31 14.82
C PHE A 191 -5.82 -11.30 14.46
N ILE A 192 -6.68 -10.94 13.51
CA ILE A 192 -7.89 -11.69 13.16
C ILE A 192 -7.97 -11.86 11.65
N LEU A 193 -8.18 -13.10 11.22
CA LEU A 193 -8.64 -13.44 9.87
C LEU A 193 -10.14 -13.77 9.91
N PHE A 194 -10.93 -13.09 9.08
CA PHE A 194 -12.35 -13.39 8.88
C PHE A 194 -12.50 -14.44 7.77
N LEU A 195 -12.50 -15.71 8.17
CA LEU A 195 -12.44 -16.87 7.26
C LEU A 195 -13.80 -17.17 6.62
N ASN A 196 -13.82 -17.24 5.30
CA ASN A 196 -14.92 -17.85 4.54
C ASN A 196 -14.42 -19.10 3.80
N ILE A 197 -14.93 -20.28 4.17
CA ILE A 197 -14.51 -21.56 3.58
C ILE A 197 -14.98 -21.74 2.13
N GLU A 198 -16.00 -21.01 1.68
CA GLU A 198 -16.44 -21.06 0.29
C GLU A 198 -15.47 -20.31 -0.63
N ASN A 199 -14.69 -19.38 -0.06
CA ASN A 199 -13.66 -18.64 -0.77
C ASN A 199 -12.31 -19.38 -0.70
N ILE A 200 -11.84 -19.87 -1.84
CA ILE A 200 -10.57 -20.62 -1.97
C ILE A 200 -9.33 -19.81 -1.54
N ILE A 201 -9.32 -18.50 -1.79
CA ILE A 201 -8.24 -17.59 -1.39
C ILE A 201 -8.25 -17.43 0.14
N SER A 202 -9.44 -17.29 0.73
CA SER A 202 -9.61 -17.22 2.19
C SER A 202 -9.12 -18.51 2.87
N LYS A 203 -9.48 -19.69 2.33
CA LYS A 203 -8.95 -20.99 2.77
C LYS A 203 -7.42 -21.06 2.72
N HIS A 204 -6.82 -20.65 1.61
CA HIS A 204 -5.37 -20.63 1.44
C HIS A 204 -4.70 -19.71 2.46
N THR A 205 -5.27 -18.52 2.67
CA THR A 205 -4.80 -17.55 3.67
C THR A 205 -4.88 -18.12 5.07
N PHE A 206 -5.99 -18.78 5.41
CA PHE A 206 -6.15 -19.43 6.71
C PHE A 206 -5.10 -20.51 6.95
N TYR A 207 -4.78 -21.34 5.95
CA TYR A 207 -3.72 -22.34 6.08
C TYR A 207 -2.37 -21.68 6.42
N LEU A 208 -1.96 -20.67 5.66
CA LEU A 208 -0.70 -19.96 5.91
C LEU A 208 -0.70 -19.27 7.26
N TRP A 209 -1.82 -18.67 7.66
CA TRP A 209 -1.99 -17.99 8.94
C TRP A 209 -1.96 -18.97 10.13
N ALA A 210 -2.60 -20.12 9.98
CA ALA A 210 -2.59 -21.19 10.97
C ALA A 210 -1.17 -21.76 11.14
N GLU A 211 -0.43 -21.94 10.05
CA GLU A 211 0.97 -22.35 10.12
C GLU A 211 1.85 -21.29 10.80
N ALA A 212 1.68 -20.01 10.45
CA ALA A 212 2.40 -18.90 11.06
C ALA A 212 2.15 -18.79 12.58
N SER A 213 0.93 -19.14 13.03
CA SER A 213 0.55 -19.10 14.43
C SER A 213 1.46 -19.94 15.34
N LYS A 214 1.99 -21.07 14.83
CA LYS A 214 2.90 -21.95 15.59
C LYS A 214 4.16 -21.22 16.06
N THR A 215 4.67 -20.32 15.23
CA THR A 215 5.86 -19.52 15.54
C THR A 215 5.48 -18.26 16.32
N LEU A 216 4.41 -17.58 15.90
CA LEU A 216 4.02 -16.28 16.45
C LEU A 216 3.58 -16.35 17.91
N ILE A 217 2.78 -17.36 18.28
CA ILE A 217 2.27 -17.51 19.65
C ILE A 217 3.41 -17.83 20.63
N LEU A 218 4.39 -18.63 20.20
CA LEU A 218 5.60 -18.90 21.00
C LEU A 218 6.43 -17.65 21.25
N ARG A 219 6.51 -16.74 20.27
CA ARG A 219 7.28 -15.49 20.37
C ARG A 219 6.56 -14.38 21.13
N HIS A 220 5.24 -14.33 21.02
CA HIS A 220 4.43 -13.20 21.47
C HIS A 220 3.23 -13.67 22.29
N SER A 221 3.47 -14.22 23.49
CA SER A 221 2.44 -14.77 24.37
C SER A 221 1.37 -13.77 24.84
N ALA A 222 1.66 -12.46 24.77
CA ALA A 222 0.72 -11.41 25.13
C ALA A 222 -0.21 -10.98 23.98
N VAL A 223 0.10 -11.36 22.73
CA VAL A 223 -0.63 -11.00 21.52
C VAL A 223 -1.63 -12.10 21.16
N ILE A 224 -2.82 -11.71 20.70
CA ILE A 224 -3.85 -12.67 20.29
C ILE A 224 -3.73 -12.90 18.79
N PHE A 225 -3.57 -14.16 18.39
CA PHE A 225 -3.63 -14.60 16.99
C PHE A 225 -4.85 -15.49 16.80
N ALA A 226 -5.74 -15.09 15.90
CA ALA A 226 -7.06 -15.66 15.83
C ALA A 226 -7.62 -15.72 14.40
N ALA A 227 -8.69 -16.49 14.26
CA ALA A 227 -9.58 -16.44 13.10
C ALA A 227 -11.04 -16.61 13.54
N LEU A 228 -11.95 -16.04 12.76
CA LEU A 228 -13.40 -16.15 12.95
C LEU A 228 -14.01 -16.77 11.70
N ALA A 229 -14.77 -17.84 11.88
CA ALA A 229 -15.42 -18.59 10.80
C ALA A 229 -16.70 -17.87 10.35
N CYS A 230 -16.62 -17.01 9.33
CA CYS A 230 -17.76 -16.22 8.86
C CYS A 230 -18.94 -17.06 8.41
N HIS A 231 -18.69 -18.19 7.76
CA HIS A 231 -19.72 -19.15 7.37
C HIS A 231 -20.58 -19.68 8.53
N GLU A 232 -20.16 -19.52 9.79
CA GLU A 232 -20.94 -19.83 10.98
C GLU A 232 -21.57 -18.60 11.64
N PHE A 233 -21.02 -17.40 11.38
CA PHE A 233 -21.40 -16.13 11.98
C PHE A 233 -21.52 -15.03 10.92
N ASN A 234 -22.33 -15.26 9.87
CA ASN A 234 -22.40 -14.36 8.71
C ASN A 234 -22.75 -12.91 9.12
N GLU A 235 -23.79 -12.73 9.94
CA GLU A 235 -24.25 -11.40 10.39
C GLU A 235 -23.15 -10.63 11.14
N LEU A 236 -22.37 -11.32 11.98
CA LEU A 236 -21.26 -10.72 12.71
C LEU A 236 -20.11 -10.31 11.78
N CYS A 237 -19.85 -11.08 10.72
CA CYS A 237 -18.80 -10.76 9.77
C CYS A 237 -19.15 -9.57 8.87
N ASP A 238 -20.43 -9.34 8.57
CA ASP A 238 -20.87 -8.22 7.72
C ASP A 238 -20.45 -6.85 8.30
N ASP A 239 -20.27 -6.74 9.62
CA ASP A 239 -19.78 -5.53 10.27
C ASP A 239 -18.29 -5.24 10.00
N TYR A 240 -17.50 -6.26 9.65
CA TYR A 240 -16.04 -6.15 9.47
C TYR A 240 -15.58 -6.42 8.02
N VAL A 241 -16.35 -7.21 7.27
CA VAL A 241 -16.05 -7.64 5.91
C VAL A 241 -16.90 -6.83 4.94
N THR A 242 -16.34 -5.73 4.44
CA THR A 242 -17.05 -4.80 3.55
C THR A 242 -16.94 -5.17 2.07
N LYS A 243 -15.94 -6.00 1.73
CA LYS A 243 -15.65 -6.41 0.35
C LYS A 243 -15.15 -7.84 0.29
N PRO A 244 -15.26 -8.52 -0.88
CA PRO A 244 -14.79 -9.90 -1.03
C PRO A 244 -13.32 -10.13 -0.67
N SER A 245 -12.47 -9.11 -0.80
CA SER A 245 -11.05 -9.20 -0.41
C SER A 245 -10.80 -9.18 1.10
N ASP A 246 -11.76 -8.73 1.91
CA ASP A 246 -11.61 -8.73 3.37
C ASP A 246 -11.61 -10.15 3.93
N TYR A 247 -12.21 -11.13 3.23
CA TYR A 247 -12.17 -12.55 3.62
C TYR A 247 -10.78 -13.18 3.60
N HIS A 248 -9.80 -12.58 2.92
CA HIS A 248 -8.40 -13.01 2.94
C HIS A 248 -7.48 -11.93 3.53
N THR A 249 -8.06 -10.95 4.21
CA THR A 249 -7.30 -9.91 4.88
C THR A 249 -7.12 -10.30 6.35
N ILE A 250 -5.88 -10.23 6.84
CA ILE A 250 -5.58 -10.31 8.27
C ILE A 250 -5.59 -8.89 8.81
N PHE A 251 -6.46 -8.65 9.78
CA PHE A 251 -6.60 -7.38 10.47
C PHE A 251 -5.89 -7.44 11.82
N ALA A 252 -5.12 -6.41 12.14
CA ALA A 252 -4.59 -6.15 13.47
C ALA A 252 -5.45 -5.07 14.12
N PHE A 253 -6.03 -5.37 15.26
CA PHE A 253 -6.83 -4.46 16.08
C PHE A 253 -6.06 -4.03 17.32
N LYS A 254 -6.31 -2.80 17.75
CA LYS A 254 -5.92 -2.27 19.07
C LYS A 254 -6.99 -1.29 19.55
N GLN A 255 -7.55 -1.52 20.74
CA GLN A 255 -8.59 -0.64 21.31
C GLN A 255 -9.74 -0.37 20.31
N ASN A 256 -10.26 -1.43 19.70
CA ASN A 256 -11.33 -1.41 18.70
C ASN A 256 -11.00 -0.69 17.36
N ASN A 257 -9.77 -0.17 17.18
CA ASN A 257 -9.33 0.42 15.93
C ASN A 257 -8.51 -0.55 15.10
N ILE A 258 -8.61 -0.46 13.77
CA ILE A 258 -7.69 -1.16 12.87
C ILE A 258 -6.31 -0.50 13.00
N PHE A 259 -5.39 -1.23 13.61
CA PHE A 259 -3.99 -0.84 13.78
C PHE A 259 -3.14 -1.16 12.55
N GLY A 260 -3.53 -2.17 11.79
CA GLY A 260 -2.87 -2.57 10.55
C GLY A 260 -3.66 -3.65 9.85
N LYS A 261 -3.42 -3.85 8.56
CA LYS A 261 -3.99 -4.98 7.83
C LYS A 261 -3.12 -5.38 6.66
N THR A 262 -3.14 -6.65 6.30
CA THR A 262 -2.56 -7.13 5.05
C THR A 262 -3.53 -8.04 4.34
N LYS A 263 -3.68 -7.79 3.03
CA LYS A 263 -4.42 -8.63 2.08
C LYS A 263 -3.47 -9.37 1.13
N GLU A 264 -2.18 -9.12 1.26
CA GLU A 264 -1.19 -9.65 0.33
C GLU A 264 -0.89 -11.10 0.69
N LEU A 265 -0.70 -11.92 -0.34
CA LEU A 265 -0.54 -13.36 -0.20
C LEU A 265 0.87 -13.75 -0.60
N ARG A 266 1.54 -14.57 0.21
CA ARG A 266 2.86 -15.12 -0.12
C ARG A 266 3.06 -16.48 0.55
N ASP A 267 3.85 -16.49 1.63
CA ASP A 267 4.25 -17.68 2.36
C ASP A 267 4.07 -17.44 3.86
N VAL A 268 4.36 -18.45 4.67
CA VAL A 268 4.23 -18.36 6.13
C VAL A 268 5.16 -17.28 6.72
N ASN A 269 6.37 -17.15 6.17
CA ASN A 269 7.38 -16.20 6.64
C ASN A 269 6.95 -14.75 6.40
N TYR A 270 6.22 -14.47 5.32
CA TYR A 270 5.63 -13.15 5.07
C TYR A 270 4.75 -12.67 6.23
N TYR A 271 3.85 -13.52 6.71
CA TYR A 271 2.95 -13.16 7.82
C TYR A 271 3.72 -13.03 9.14
N ILE A 272 4.72 -13.87 9.37
CA ILE A 272 5.60 -13.77 10.55
C ILE A 272 6.31 -12.42 10.55
N ASP A 273 6.97 -12.07 9.44
CA ASP A 273 7.71 -10.80 9.29
C ASP A 273 6.78 -9.59 9.41
N TRP A 274 5.60 -9.62 8.78
CA TRP A 274 4.61 -8.53 8.84
C TRP A 274 4.11 -8.30 10.28
N VAL A 275 3.78 -9.37 11.01
CA VAL A 275 3.38 -9.29 12.43
C VAL A 275 4.52 -8.70 13.27
N GLN A 276 5.75 -9.19 13.09
CA GLN A 276 6.90 -8.68 13.83
C GLN A 276 7.12 -7.19 13.60
N LEU A 277 7.00 -6.73 12.36
CA LEU A 277 7.09 -5.31 12.00
C LEU A 277 5.96 -4.45 12.59
N LEU A 278 4.77 -5.02 12.82
CA LEU A 278 3.65 -4.30 13.46
C LEU A 278 3.76 -4.24 14.98
N ILE A 279 4.22 -5.33 15.62
CA ILE A 279 4.41 -5.38 17.06
C ILE A 279 5.56 -4.45 17.49
N LEU A 280 6.60 -4.36 16.66
CA LEU A 280 7.75 -3.52 16.93
C LEU A 280 7.44 -2.03 16.82
N SER A 281 8.25 -1.24 17.51
CA SER A 281 8.33 0.19 17.24
C SER A 281 8.62 0.40 15.76
N PRO A 282 7.98 1.38 15.08
CA PRO A 282 8.19 1.64 13.67
C PRO A 282 9.66 1.80 13.30
N ALA A 283 10.45 2.39 14.20
CA ALA A 283 11.90 2.33 14.18
C ALA A 283 12.44 1.86 15.54
N GLN A 284 13.40 0.94 15.51
CA GLN A 284 14.03 0.39 16.71
C GLN A 284 15.24 1.24 17.11
N GLU A 285 15.32 1.61 18.38
CA GLU A 285 16.51 2.28 18.91
C GLU A 285 17.64 1.27 19.06
N ILE A 286 18.81 1.58 18.54
CA ILE A 286 20.05 0.86 18.84
C ILE A 286 20.93 1.73 19.74
N HIS A 287 21.74 1.09 20.58
CA HIS A 287 22.46 1.79 21.65
C HIS A 287 23.99 1.74 21.51
N SER A 288 24.50 0.99 20.54
CA SER A 288 25.94 0.80 20.37
C SER A 288 26.39 0.70 18.92
N ASP A 289 27.67 1.01 18.69
CA ASP A 289 28.31 0.79 17.40
C ASP A 289 28.46 -0.70 17.04
N ASP A 290 28.46 -1.58 18.05
CA ASP A 290 28.51 -3.03 17.83
C ASP A 290 27.16 -3.58 17.35
N GLU A 291 26.03 -3.09 17.88
CA GLU A 291 24.71 -3.34 17.31
C GLU A 291 24.67 -2.85 15.86
N LEU A 292 25.14 -1.63 15.60
CA LEU A 292 25.19 -1.09 14.23
C LEU A 292 26.01 -1.99 13.27
N LYS A 293 27.06 -2.66 13.75
CA LYS A 293 27.81 -3.66 12.95
C LYS A 293 26.97 -4.91 12.65
N GLN A 294 26.16 -5.39 13.60
CA GLN A 294 25.25 -6.53 13.38
C GLN A 294 24.12 -6.16 12.41
N ILE A 295 23.56 -4.95 12.55
CA ILE A 295 22.57 -4.40 11.61
C ILE A 295 23.16 -4.30 10.20
N LYS A 296 24.42 -3.84 10.06
CA LYS A 296 25.13 -3.82 8.77
C LYS A 296 25.33 -5.21 8.17
N ALA A 297 25.30 -6.26 8.98
CA ALA A 297 25.29 -7.65 8.53
C ALA A 297 23.87 -8.21 8.28
N GLY A 298 22.83 -7.38 8.45
CA GLY A 298 21.42 -7.70 8.25
C GLY A 298 20.76 -8.51 9.36
N LYS A 299 21.43 -8.63 10.51
CA LYS A 299 20.89 -9.33 11.68
C LYS A 299 20.09 -8.35 12.54
N LEU A 300 18.84 -8.69 12.81
CA LEU A 300 17.96 -7.99 13.73
C LEU A 300 17.51 -8.99 14.80
N GLU A 301 17.49 -8.58 16.07
CA GLU A 301 17.30 -9.48 17.22
C GLU A 301 16.02 -10.34 17.15
N LEU A 302 14.97 -9.84 16.50
CA LEU A 302 13.68 -10.52 16.41
C LEU A 302 13.43 -11.23 15.09
N PHE A 303 14.40 -11.26 14.19
CA PHE A 303 14.25 -11.89 12.89
C PHE A 303 15.33 -12.95 12.66
N ASP A 304 14.91 -14.16 12.29
CA ASP A 304 15.83 -15.28 12.08
C ASP A 304 16.64 -15.13 10.78
N GLU A 305 16.04 -14.47 9.78
CA GLU A 305 16.62 -14.30 8.47
C GLU A 305 17.35 -12.95 8.32
N ILE A 306 18.40 -12.96 7.49
CA ILE A 306 19.11 -11.75 7.10
C ILE A 306 18.18 -10.87 6.28
N LYS A 307 17.92 -9.65 6.75
CA LYS A 307 17.04 -8.72 6.03
C LYS A 307 17.75 -8.10 4.85
N SER A 308 17.02 -8.04 3.73
CA SER A 308 17.54 -7.59 2.44
C SER A 308 17.94 -6.11 2.45
N ALA A 309 17.11 -5.27 3.09
CA ALA A 309 17.37 -3.85 3.27
C ALA A 309 16.94 -3.34 4.65
N ILE A 310 17.77 -2.48 5.24
CA ILE A 310 17.50 -1.82 6.52
C ILE A 310 17.85 -0.33 6.38
N THR A 311 16.94 0.55 6.76
CA THR A 311 17.18 1.99 6.81
C THR A 311 17.61 2.39 8.21
N VAL A 312 18.73 3.12 8.30
CA VAL A 312 19.34 3.57 9.54
C VAL A 312 19.27 5.09 9.60
N GLY A 313 18.72 5.63 10.67
CA GLY A 313 18.85 7.04 11.05
C GLY A 313 19.89 7.23 12.15
N ILE A 314 20.80 8.17 12.01
CA ILE A 314 21.69 8.62 13.09
C ILE A 314 21.37 10.07 13.34
N PHE A 315 20.96 10.38 14.57
CA PHE A 315 20.53 11.72 14.96
C PHE A 315 21.30 12.23 16.17
N ASP A 316 21.49 13.55 16.25
CA ASP A 316 22.12 14.23 17.37
C ASP A 316 21.22 14.31 18.60
N ASP A 317 19.94 14.58 18.38
CA ASP A 317 18.88 14.65 19.38
C ASP A 317 17.64 13.88 18.92
N ARG A 318 17.09 13.07 19.84
CA ARG A 318 15.83 12.34 19.64
C ARG A 318 14.65 13.29 19.40
N ASN A 319 14.68 14.47 19.99
CA ASN A 319 13.61 15.47 19.85
C ASN A 319 13.83 16.46 18.71
N GLY A 320 14.95 16.32 17.98
CA GLY A 320 15.27 17.10 16.80
C GLY A 320 14.21 16.95 15.71
N ASN A 321 14.13 17.95 14.83
CA ASN A 321 13.13 17.98 13.76
C ASN A 321 13.31 16.78 12.81
N GLU A 322 14.55 16.51 12.41
CA GLU A 322 14.93 15.42 11.51
C GLU A 322 14.58 14.05 12.09
N ALA A 323 14.83 13.85 13.38
CA ALA A 323 14.50 12.61 14.09
C ALA A 323 12.97 12.41 14.14
N LYS A 324 12.20 13.45 14.45
CA LYS A 324 10.73 13.39 14.45
C LYS A 324 10.16 13.06 13.07
N ILE A 325 10.68 13.70 12.02
CA ILE A 325 10.27 13.45 10.63
C ILE A 325 10.60 12.00 10.23
N PHE A 326 11.76 11.49 10.60
CA PHE A 326 12.12 10.09 10.36
C PHE A 326 11.17 9.11 11.08
N MET A 327 10.86 9.36 12.36
CA MET A 327 9.94 8.52 13.13
C MET A 327 8.52 8.54 12.56
N GLN A 328 8.03 9.71 12.13
CA GLN A 328 6.73 9.84 11.49
C GLN A 328 6.70 9.12 10.12
N MET A 329 7.76 9.23 9.32
CA MET A 329 7.90 8.49 8.07
C MET A 329 7.95 6.98 8.32
N ALA A 330 8.64 6.53 9.37
CA ALA A 330 8.70 5.12 9.74
C ALA A 330 7.33 4.58 10.18
N GLU A 331 6.54 5.37 10.93
CA GLU A 331 5.15 5.00 11.28
C GLU A 331 4.27 4.88 10.03
N ASN A 332 4.39 5.80 9.06
CA ASN A 332 3.66 5.72 7.79
C ASN A 332 4.00 4.47 6.96
N LEU A 333 5.21 3.93 7.14
CA LEU A 333 5.74 2.76 6.41
C LEU A 333 5.80 1.49 7.28
N LYS A 334 5.14 1.51 8.44
CA LYS A 334 5.11 0.40 9.39
C LYS A 334 4.53 -0.86 8.77
N GLY A 335 5.04 -2.02 9.21
CA GLY A 335 4.65 -3.32 8.66
C GLY A 335 5.29 -3.66 7.32
N ARG A 336 6.11 -2.77 6.73
CA ARG A 336 6.63 -2.92 5.35
C ARG A 336 8.14 -2.80 5.24
N TYR A 337 8.78 -1.93 6.03
CA TYR A 337 10.22 -1.68 5.97
C TYR A 337 10.86 -1.82 7.35
N HIS A 338 12.16 -2.11 7.37
CA HIS A 338 12.95 -2.21 8.59
C HIS A 338 13.66 -0.89 8.85
N PHE A 339 13.34 -0.24 9.97
CA PHE A 339 13.96 0.99 10.40
C PHE A 339 14.66 0.80 11.74
N VAL A 340 15.86 1.35 11.84
CA VAL A 340 16.57 1.50 13.12
C VAL A 340 17.08 2.93 13.24
N TYR A 341 17.30 3.37 14.47
CA TYR A 341 17.92 4.67 14.71
C TYR A 341 18.88 4.66 15.89
N LEU A 342 19.86 5.55 15.84
CA LEU A 342 20.90 5.69 16.85
C LEU A 342 21.05 7.17 17.22
N ILE A 343 20.97 7.49 18.51
CA ILE A 343 21.23 8.84 18.99
C ILE A 343 22.71 8.99 19.33
N LYS A 344 23.44 9.81 18.56
CA LYS A 344 24.83 10.18 18.82
C LYS A 344 24.95 11.69 18.95
N LYS A 345 25.11 12.17 20.19
CA LYS A 345 25.35 13.60 20.46
C LYS A 345 26.54 14.11 19.66
N SER A 346 26.40 15.30 19.08
CA SER A 346 27.42 15.97 18.26
C SER A 346 27.78 15.27 16.93
N HIS A 347 26.97 14.29 16.49
CA HIS A 347 27.09 13.71 15.14
C HIS A 347 26.16 14.43 14.17
N SER A 348 26.55 14.53 12.90
CA SER A 348 25.66 15.04 11.85
C SER A 348 24.47 14.11 11.63
N ASN A 349 23.27 14.68 11.54
CA ASN A 349 22.05 13.93 11.21
C ASN A 349 22.19 13.28 9.84
N THR A 350 22.11 11.95 9.80
CA THR A 350 22.27 11.17 8.57
C THR A 350 21.26 10.05 8.51
N ILE A 351 20.71 9.81 7.32
CA ILE A 351 19.87 8.65 7.04
C ILE A 351 20.50 7.89 5.88
N TYR A 352 20.53 6.57 5.97
CA TYR A 352 21.01 5.74 4.88
C TYR A 352 20.38 4.35 4.89
N THR A 353 20.31 3.74 3.73
CA THR A 353 19.80 2.37 3.56
C THR A 353 20.95 1.43 3.25
N ILE A 354 21.00 0.31 3.96
CA ILE A 354 21.96 -0.77 3.73
C ILE A 354 21.23 -1.88 2.98
N ARG A 355 21.68 -2.23 1.78
CA ARG A 355 21.28 -3.45 1.08
C ARG A 355 22.26 -4.56 1.41
N VAL A 356 21.88 -5.41 2.36
CA VAL A 356 22.79 -6.39 2.98
C VAL A 356 23.25 -7.41 1.95
N LEU A 357 22.33 -7.91 1.13
CA LEU A 357 22.58 -8.92 0.11
C LEU A 357 23.42 -8.39 -1.08
N GLU A 358 23.58 -7.07 -1.22
CA GLU A 358 24.42 -6.43 -2.24
C GLU A 358 25.80 -6.02 -1.68
N LYS A 359 26.49 -6.95 -1.01
CA LYS A 359 27.79 -6.64 -0.35
C LYS A 359 27.69 -5.47 0.63
N ARG A 360 26.56 -5.34 1.33
CA ARG A 360 26.29 -4.22 2.27
C ARG A 360 26.36 -2.84 1.61
N LYS A 361 25.90 -2.73 0.37
CA LYS A 361 25.82 -1.46 -0.35
C LYS A 361 25.04 -0.45 0.50
N ARG A 362 25.69 0.68 0.79
CA ARG A 362 25.12 1.81 1.52
C ARG A 362 24.66 2.86 0.52
N ILE A 363 23.45 3.37 0.71
CA ILE A 363 22.88 4.47 -0.07
C ILE A 363 22.52 5.56 0.93
N ASP A 364 23.19 6.69 0.84
CA ASP A 364 22.97 7.83 1.73
C ASP A 364 21.82 8.71 1.23
N PHE A 365 21.02 9.19 2.16
CA PHE A 365 20.05 10.23 1.92
C PHE A 365 20.75 11.58 1.84
N THR A 366 20.52 12.31 0.76
CA THR A 366 21.09 13.65 0.52
C THR A 366 20.01 14.69 0.22
N GLY A 367 18.74 14.35 0.46
CA GLY A 367 17.60 15.23 0.20
C GLY A 367 17.28 16.14 1.38
N ILE A 368 16.16 16.83 1.28
CA ILE A 368 15.62 17.66 2.37
C ILE A 368 14.83 16.74 3.31
N TYR A 369 14.96 16.95 4.62
CA TYR A 369 14.20 16.22 5.63
C TYR A 369 12.71 16.61 5.57
N GLU A 370 11.99 15.98 4.64
CA GLU A 370 10.54 16.03 4.48
C GLU A 370 10.03 14.59 4.37
N ILE A 371 8.82 14.34 4.87
CA ILE A 371 8.23 12.99 4.88
C ILE A 371 8.20 12.41 3.47
N GLN A 372 7.74 13.19 2.48
CA GLN A 372 7.61 12.71 1.10
C GLN A 372 8.97 12.35 0.48
N GLU A 373 9.99 13.17 0.68
CA GLU A 373 11.34 12.93 0.17
C GLU A 373 11.98 11.70 0.82
N LEU A 374 11.82 11.54 2.14
CA LEU A 374 12.30 10.36 2.85
C LEU A 374 11.54 9.08 2.44
N THR A 375 10.22 9.14 2.29
CA THR A 375 9.44 8.01 1.79
C THR A 375 9.93 7.58 0.40
N ASN A 376 10.11 8.53 -0.52
CA ASN A 376 10.64 8.25 -1.86
C ASN A 376 12.05 7.63 -1.80
N PHE A 377 12.90 8.17 -0.93
CA PHE A 377 14.23 7.63 -0.69
C PHE A 377 14.17 6.18 -0.18
N VAL A 378 13.38 5.88 0.86
CA VAL A 378 13.28 4.55 1.47
C VAL A 378 12.76 3.53 0.46
N VAL A 379 11.68 3.86 -0.23
CA VAL A 379 11.07 2.98 -1.25
C VAL A 379 12.12 2.61 -2.31
N ARG A 380 12.86 3.58 -2.85
CA ARG A 380 13.85 3.34 -3.90
C ARG A 380 15.13 2.69 -3.39
N SER A 381 15.63 3.14 -2.26
CA SER A 381 16.90 2.67 -1.70
C SER A 381 16.79 1.25 -1.14
N SER A 382 15.59 0.79 -0.78
CA SER A 382 15.38 -0.55 -0.22
C SER A 382 15.26 -1.66 -1.28
N LEU A 383 14.80 -1.34 -2.50
CA LEU A 383 14.67 -2.34 -3.56
C LEU A 383 16.04 -2.87 -4.00
N PRO A 384 16.20 -4.19 -4.27
CA PRO A 384 17.46 -4.68 -4.80
C PRO A 384 17.73 -4.12 -6.21
N THR A 385 19.00 -4.05 -6.60
CA THR A 385 19.45 -3.63 -7.94
C THR A 385 18.97 -4.61 -9.01
N VAL A 386 18.86 -5.90 -8.66
CA VAL A 386 18.24 -6.92 -9.50
C VAL A 386 17.20 -7.65 -8.66
N ILE A 387 15.94 -7.62 -9.11
CA ILE A 387 14.83 -8.32 -8.44
C ILE A 387 14.83 -9.78 -8.92
N ASP A 388 14.99 -10.71 -7.99
CA ASP A 388 14.94 -12.15 -8.29
C ASP A 388 13.49 -12.62 -8.33
N ILE A 389 13.03 -13.03 -9.51
CA ILE A 389 11.65 -13.48 -9.76
C ILE A 389 11.53 -15.01 -9.86
N SER A 390 12.60 -15.73 -9.52
CA SER A 390 12.67 -17.20 -9.65
C SER A 390 11.64 -17.93 -8.80
N ASN A 391 11.29 -17.37 -7.64
CA ASN A 391 10.32 -17.95 -6.70
C ASN A 391 8.92 -17.34 -6.84
N GLY A 392 8.66 -16.62 -7.94
CA GLY A 392 7.47 -15.80 -8.13
C GLY A 392 7.81 -14.32 -8.17
N PHE A 393 6.84 -13.51 -8.56
CA PHE A 393 6.95 -12.07 -8.64
C PHE A 393 5.61 -11.42 -8.35
N THR A 394 5.66 -10.23 -7.75
CA THR A 394 4.49 -9.37 -7.67
C THR A 394 4.21 -8.76 -9.04
N SER A 395 3.02 -8.98 -9.60
CA SER A 395 2.74 -8.66 -11.00
C SER A 395 2.90 -7.18 -11.30
N ASP A 396 2.47 -6.30 -10.39
CA ASP A 396 2.54 -4.85 -10.57
C ASP A 396 3.96 -4.31 -10.64
N ILE A 397 4.97 -5.05 -10.18
CA ILE A 397 6.39 -4.68 -10.32
C ILE A 397 6.87 -4.90 -11.75
N LEU A 398 6.33 -5.92 -12.44
CA LEU A 398 6.77 -6.28 -13.80
C LEU A 398 5.84 -5.76 -14.89
N THR A 399 4.55 -5.64 -14.58
CA THR A 399 3.48 -5.24 -15.50
C THR A 399 3.05 -3.81 -15.23
N HIS A 400 2.43 -3.16 -16.22
CA HIS A 400 1.95 -1.77 -16.11
C HIS A 400 3.02 -0.72 -15.75
N GLN A 401 4.30 -1.09 -15.88
CA GLN A 401 5.42 -0.20 -15.62
C GLN A 401 5.73 0.67 -16.84
N MET A 402 5.90 1.97 -16.59
CA MET A 402 6.40 2.90 -17.61
C MET A 402 7.91 2.75 -17.85
N GLN A 403 8.62 2.14 -16.90
CA GLN A 403 10.04 1.87 -17.00
C GLN A 403 10.32 0.64 -17.86
N PRO A 404 11.39 0.65 -18.67
CA PRO A 404 11.90 -0.56 -19.30
C PRO A 404 12.20 -1.62 -18.25
N LEU A 405 11.80 -2.86 -18.54
CA LEU A 405 12.11 -4.02 -17.72
C LEU A 405 13.08 -4.91 -18.50
N ILE A 406 14.15 -5.34 -17.86
CA ILE A 406 15.11 -6.30 -18.41
C ILE A 406 15.13 -7.54 -17.52
N LEU A 407 14.89 -8.70 -18.12
CA LEU A 407 14.94 -10.01 -17.50
C LEU A 407 16.21 -10.74 -17.95
N PHE A 408 17.04 -11.10 -16.98
CA PHE A 408 18.22 -11.94 -17.15
C PHE A 408 17.92 -13.39 -16.77
N ILE A 409 18.05 -14.29 -17.74
CA ILE A 409 17.93 -15.73 -17.54
C ILE A 409 19.27 -16.27 -17.04
N ASP A 410 19.35 -16.55 -15.75
CA ASP A 410 20.55 -17.01 -15.05
C ASP A 410 20.69 -18.53 -15.17
N ASN A 411 21.76 -18.99 -15.82
CA ASN A 411 22.09 -20.40 -15.97
C ASN A 411 23.18 -20.87 -14.99
N GLY A 412 23.50 -20.07 -13.96
CA GLY A 412 24.56 -20.35 -13.00
C GLY A 412 25.92 -19.75 -13.37
N ASN A 413 26.06 -19.05 -14.50
CA ASN A 413 27.29 -18.34 -14.84
C ASN A 413 27.46 -17.07 -13.98
N GLY A 414 28.21 -17.21 -12.88
CA GLY A 414 28.46 -16.12 -11.94
C GLY A 414 29.16 -14.89 -12.54
N VAL A 415 29.95 -15.04 -13.62
CA VAL A 415 30.63 -13.92 -14.27
C VAL A 415 29.63 -13.04 -15.03
N GLU A 416 28.73 -13.67 -15.78
CA GLU A 416 27.67 -12.98 -16.52
C GLU A 416 26.68 -12.30 -15.56
N LYS A 417 26.24 -13.01 -14.52
CA LYS A 417 25.38 -12.47 -13.47
C LYS A 417 25.98 -11.22 -12.80
N LEU A 418 27.28 -11.26 -12.51
CA LEU A 418 28.00 -10.12 -11.94
C LEU A 418 28.08 -8.94 -12.91
N LYS A 419 28.34 -9.20 -14.21
CA LYS A 419 28.34 -8.16 -15.25
C LYS A 419 26.95 -7.50 -15.37
N PHE A 420 25.88 -8.29 -15.43
CA PHE A 420 24.51 -7.81 -15.48
C PHE A 420 24.17 -6.94 -14.25
N THR A 421 24.49 -7.42 -13.05
CA THR A 421 24.27 -6.66 -11.80
C THR A 421 25.00 -5.31 -11.82
N LYS A 422 26.24 -5.26 -12.33
CA LYS A 422 27.00 -4.01 -12.45
C LYS A 422 26.38 -3.02 -13.45
N LEU A 423 25.81 -3.52 -14.55
CA LEU A 423 25.09 -2.69 -15.52
C LEU A 423 23.81 -2.10 -14.90
N CYS A 424 23.01 -2.94 -14.26
CA CYS A 424 21.80 -2.52 -13.56
C CYS A 424 22.06 -1.49 -12.47
N ALA A 425 23.17 -1.61 -11.73
CA ALA A 425 23.55 -0.64 -10.71
C ALA A 425 23.78 0.78 -11.27
N LYS A 426 24.12 0.91 -12.55
CA LYS A 426 24.35 2.19 -13.24
C LYS A 426 23.09 2.78 -13.89
N SER A 427 22.03 1.99 -14.02
CA SER A 427 20.83 2.37 -14.77
C SER A 427 19.58 2.31 -13.88
N PRO A 428 19.42 3.24 -12.92
CA PRO A 428 18.36 3.18 -11.92
C PRO A 428 16.94 3.46 -12.46
N TYR A 429 16.82 3.81 -13.75
CA TYR A 429 15.54 4.03 -14.43
C TYR A 429 15.01 2.77 -15.15
N ILE A 430 15.76 1.67 -15.06
CA ILE A 430 15.44 0.39 -15.67
C ILE A 430 15.21 -0.61 -14.54
N ILE A 431 14.11 -1.33 -14.63
CA ILE A 431 13.83 -2.44 -13.71
C ILE A 431 14.65 -3.63 -14.20
N CYS A 432 15.60 -4.07 -13.39
CA CYS A 432 16.36 -5.28 -13.69
C CYS A 432 15.83 -6.45 -12.88
N THR A 433 15.59 -7.56 -13.56
CA THR A 433 15.11 -8.81 -12.97
C THR A 433 15.99 -9.98 -13.36
N THR A 434 15.93 -11.04 -12.58
CA THR A 434 16.58 -12.31 -12.91
C THR A 434 15.66 -13.48 -12.63
N ILE A 435 15.75 -14.50 -13.48
CA ILE A 435 15.14 -15.81 -13.27
C ILE A 435 16.21 -16.88 -13.40
N ILE A 436 16.33 -17.76 -12.40
CA ILE A 436 17.28 -18.87 -12.42
C ILE A 436 16.68 -20.00 -13.25
N LEU A 437 17.34 -20.34 -14.36
CA LEU A 437 17.05 -21.50 -15.18
C LEU A 437 17.15 -22.76 -14.29
N ASN A 438 16.15 -23.64 -14.34
CA ASN A 438 16.01 -24.84 -13.50
C ASN A 438 15.73 -24.63 -12.00
N SER A 439 15.56 -23.41 -11.51
CA SER A 439 15.03 -23.20 -10.14
C SER A 439 13.57 -23.62 -10.03
N SER A 440 12.81 -23.45 -11.11
CA SER A 440 11.40 -23.75 -11.15
C SER A 440 11.20 -25.26 -11.31
N LYS A 441 10.68 -25.90 -10.26
CA LYS A 441 9.99 -27.20 -10.32
C LYS A 441 8.78 -27.21 -11.29
N SER A 442 8.54 -26.12 -12.02
CA SER A 442 7.37 -25.86 -12.85
C SER A 442 7.73 -25.96 -14.32
N LYS A 443 7.17 -26.96 -15.00
CA LYS A 443 7.25 -27.15 -16.45
C LYS A 443 6.82 -25.89 -17.22
N ILE A 444 5.81 -25.18 -16.70
CA ILE A 444 5.23 -23.97 -17.31
C ILE A 444 6.25 -22.83 -17.40
N VAL A 445 7.07 -22.65 -16.36
CA VAL A 445 8.10 -21.59 -16.36
C VAL A 445 9.14 -21.87 -17.43
N ASN A 446 9.57 -23.13 -17.58
CA ASN A 446 10.50 -23.52 -18.63
C ASN A 446 9.88 -23.32 -20.03
N GLU A 447 8.61 -23.66 -20.22
CA GLU A 447 7.90 -23.42 -21.49
C GLU A 447 7.79 -21.91 -21.82
N MET A 448 7.49 -21.08 -20.81
CA MET A 448 7.46 -19.63 -20.97
C MET A 448 8.83 -19.05 -21.32
N ILE A 449 9.89 -19.48 -20.61
CA ILE A 449 11.26 -19.07 -20.89
C ILE A 449 11.63 -19.46 -22.33
N ASN A 450 11.39 -20.71 -22.73
CA ASN A 450 11.69 -21.18 -24.09
C ASN A 450 10.95 -20.35 -25.16
N SER A 451 9.69 -19.99 -24.90
CA SER A 451 8.91 -19.11 -25.78
C SER A 451 9.53 -17.71 -25.91
N LEU A 452 9.93 -17.09 -24.79
CA LEU A 452 10.61 -15.79 -24.78
C LEU A 452 11.96 -15.84 -25.52
N GLN A 453 12.70 -16.94 -25.37
CA GLN A 453 13.97 -17.18 -26.04
C GLN A 453 13.83 -17.57 -27.51
N SER A 454 12.60 -17.87 -27.99
CA SER A 454 12.35 -18.45 -29.32
C SER A 454 13.18 -19.73 -29.57
N ASN A 455 13.36 -20.56 -28.54
CA ASN A 455 14.20 -21.76 -28.55
C ASN A 455 15.70 -21.51 -28.85
N ASP A 456 16.22 -20.31 -28.57
CA ASP A 456 17.65 -19.99 -28.65
C ASP A 456 18.22 -19.68 -27.26
N ASP A 457 18.90 -20.65 -26.66
CA ASP A 457 19.47 -20.58 -25.30
C ASP A 457 20.55 -19.50 -25.14
N SER A 458 21.07 -18.93 -26.24
CA SER A 458 21.98 -17.78 -26.17
C SER A 458 21.25 -16.48 -25.81
N LYS A 459 19.96 -16.38 -26.13
CA LYS A 459 19.12 -15.20 -25.90
C LYS A 459 18.64 -15.14 -24.47
N ARG A 460 19.53 -14.79 -23.55
CA ARG A 460 19.25 -14.77 -22.10
C ARG A 460 18.96 -13.38 -21.53
N LEU A 461 18.89 -12.35 -22.39
CA LEU A 461 18.43 -11.02 -22.01
C LEU A 461 17.12 -10.72 -22.73
N ILE A 462 16.05 -10.66 -21.95
CA ILE A 462 14.70 -10.35 -22.45
C ILE A 462 14.34 -8.94 -22.00
N ILE A 463 14.00 -8.06 -22.95
CA ILE A 463 13.64 -6.67 -22.68
C ILE A 463 12.16 -6.50 -22.96
N PHE A 464 11.45 -5.97 -21.97
CA PHE A 464 10.06 -5.57 -22.06
C PHE A 464 9.98 -4.04 -22.17
N LEU A 465 9.47 -3.56 -23.30
CA LEU A 465 9.20 -2.15 -23.59
C LEU A 465 7.71 -1.99 -23.84
N ARG A 466 6.95 -1.72 -22.78
CA ARG A 466 5.47 -1.69 -22.84
C ARG A 466 4.96 -3.03 -23.40
N GLU A 467 4.36 -3.01 -24.60
CA GLU A 467 3.77 -4.18 -25.26
C GLU A 467 4.78 -4.95 -26.14
N LYS A 468 6.02 -4.46 -26.29
CA LYS A 468 7.02 -5.08 -27.16
C LYS A 468 8.06 -5.83 -26.33
N ILE A 469 8.37 -7.06 -26.76
CA ILE A 469 9.36 -7.91 -26.13
C ILE A 469 10.49 -8.14 -27.11
N TYR A 470 11.72 -8.08 -26.61
CA TYR A 470 12.93 -8.32 -27.41
C TYR A 470 13.83 -9.32 -26.69
N ALA A 471 14.37 -10.28 -27.42
CA ALA A 471 15.31 -11.26 -26.89
C ALA A 471 16.68 -11.07 -27.53
N LEU A 472 17.72 -10.85 -26.71
CA LEU A 472 19.08 -10.56 -27.17
C LEU A 472 20.08 -11.61 -26.68
N ASP A 473 21.10 -11.90 -27.50
CA ASP A 473 22.27 -12.69 -27.11
C ASP A 473 23.03 -11.99 -25.98
N ILE A 474 23.33 -12.76 -24.94
CA ILE A 474 24.00 -12.28 -23.74
C ILE A 474 25.44 -11.80 -23.94
N LYS A 475 26.25 -12.48 -24.76
CA LYS A 475 27.68 -12.18 -24.94
C LYS A 475 27.85 -10.80 -25.56
N ASN A 476 27.12 -10.53 -26.64
CA ASN A 476 27.16 -9.23 -27.33
C ASN A 476 26.60 -8.10 -26.46
N SER A 477 25.58 -8.42 -25.67
CA SER A 477 24.81 -7.45 -24.92
C SER A 477 25.52 -6.94 -23.66
N LEU A 478 26.14 -7.82 -22.88
CA LEU A 478 26.82 -7.44 -21.64
C LEU A 478 28.11 -6.64 -21.86
N GLU A 479 28.62 -6.58 -23.09
CA GLU A 479 29.80 -5.79 -23.47
C GLU A 479 29.47 -4.32 -23.80
N SER A 480 28.20 -4.01 -24.07
CA SER A 480 27.75 -2.65 -24.45
C SER A 480 27.98 -1.57 -23.37
N GLY A 481 28.19 -1.96 -22.11
CA GLY A 481 28.52 -1.03 -21.02
C GLY A 481 27.36 -0.15 -20.51
N ASP A 482 26.26 -0.02 -21.27
CA ASP A 482 25.07 0.79 -20.95
C ASP A 482 23.77 0.10 -21.38
N LEU A 483 22.86 -0.10 -20.42
CA LEU A 483 21.56 -0.72 -20.67
C LEU A 483 20.64 0.15 -21.55
N LEU A 484 20.80 1.47 -21.55
CA LEU A 484 20.03 2.34 -22.45
C LEU A 484 20.42 2.15 -23.90
N GLN A 485 21.72 2.00 -24.18
CA GLN A 485 22.20 1.66 -25.52
C GLN A 485 21.71 0.28 -25.95
N LEU A 486 21.73 -0.69 -25.03
CA LEU A 486 21.20 -2.02 -25.25
C LEU A 486 19.70 -2.00 -25.59
N ILE A 487 18.90 -1.19 -24.90
CA ILE A 487 17.48 -0.96 -25.23
C ILE A 487 17.34 -0.34 -26.62
N ALA A 488 18.12 0.70 -26.93
CA ALA A 488 18.08 1.34 -28.25
C ALA A 488 18.42 0.35 -29.37
N LEU A 489 19.46 -0.46 -29.21
CA LEU A 489 19.84 -1.52 -30.15
C LEU A 489 18.74 -2.57 -30.30
N ALA A 490 18.08 -2.96 -29.20
CA ALA A 490 16.98 -3.92 -29.25
C ALA A 490 15.81 -3.42 -30.11
N THR A 491 15.49 -2.13 -30.05
CA THR A 491 14.37 -1.56 -30.82
C THR A 491 14.59 -1.56 -32.33
N ILE A 492 15.82 -1.77 -32.81
CA ILE A 492 16.14 -1.96 -34.23
C ILE A 492 15.71 -3.36 -34.71
N ASN A 493 15.71 -4.35 -33.81
CA ASN A 493 15.31 -5.72 -34.13
C ASN A 493 13.78 -5.88 -34.17
N LYS A 494 13.32 -6.94 -34.82
CA LYS A 494 11.89 -7.31 -34.77
C LYS A 494 11.54 -7.80 -33.36
N PRO A 495 10.42 -7.37 -32.76
CA PRO A 495 9.95 -7.91 -31.48
C PRO A 495 9.72 -9.42 -31.55
N THR A 496 9.95 -10.10 -30.44
CA THR A 496 9.59 -11.51 -30.24
C THR A 496 8.07 -11.64 -30.26
N SER A 497 7.54 -12.49 -31.14
CA SER A 497 6.13 -12.88 -31.10
C SER A 497 5.92 -13.91 -30.00
N LEU A 498 5.21 -13.54 -28.93
CA LEU A 498 4.72 -14.50 -27.94
C LEU A 498 3.58 -15.32 -28.56
N ASN A 499 3.87 -16.56 -28.97
CA ASN A 499 2.82 -17.57 -29.15
C ASN A 499 2.51 -18.18 -27.78
N LEU A 500 1.75 -17.45 -26.97
CA LEU A 500 1.14 -18.05 -25.78
C LEU A 500 -0.16 -18.71 -26.21
N ASN A 501 -0.10 -20.00 -26.57
CA ASN A 501 -1.28 -20.84 -26.51
C ASN A 501 -1.56 -21.08 -25.01
N VAL A 502 -2.32 -20.18 -24.38
CA VAL A 502 -2.87 -20.42 -23.03
C VAL A 502 -4.20 -21.14 -23.16
#